data_AF-A0A1R1F496-F1
#
_entry.id   AF-A0A1R1F496-F1
#
_cell.length_a   1.000
_cell.length_b   1.000
_cell.length_c   1.000
_cell.angle_alpha   90.00
_cell.angle_beta   90.00
_cell.angle_gamma   90.00
#
_symmetry.space_group_name_H-M   'P 1'
#
loop_
_entity.id
_entity.type
_entity.pdbx_description
1 polymer ?
#
loop_
_entity_poly.entity_id
_entity_poly.type
_entity_poly.pdbx_seq_one_letter_code
_entity_poly.pdbx_strand_id
1 'polypeptide(L)'
;MILKSEFIKVLCYTRTPQEDIIYAPRLAYSMHLAYSENGRDFQALNHNSGVLFAKARNHENGTLRAKSLKNPYLFRMADGKFGVVAVRTEADGQQDEESRGAVLFFTSDDLLQYQEIGLVDLKSDVYVHDVACEYDETSQAYVIRWSDGKGGSYQNKIQDLYDLAGAGTPEKAEAFTLEAVSADIEGVQPRNVIGVPRETAQRLVCRLTVPENVAIEVPDGIKAASEEDLKALKATAVYSDGTTAPKAVDWDTASVRWDQAGTYRVKGRVRQEHYAFPIAPNRADPCIAKWNGKYYFIATNDADGNRTLYIREAETISGLVQAGESLILDTQTYDHIKGLLWAPEFHIIEDELYIFHAATTGEFFYEECHVMKLHEGGDPTCAADWSMPRRVVRKDGTELCEAGKVISLDMTVFQVNGDCYAAWSERQFVPVDLGAWVYIAKLDPKEPWRLASDPVLLTKPDFGWANNHTFVDEGPFALIRDGRIFLTFSSAAVDATYCVGLLTADANADLLDPGSWTKGNYPLLTSRSVPGEYGPGHNSYITDDDGVTWNVYHARPGVEGPRGSGIRRVHFGMDGYPVLDLTEERDLNPALAEVSIEIIVQRD
;
A
#
# COMPACT_ATOMS: atom_id res chain seq x y z
N MET A 1 5.29 -5.42 -40.11
CA MET A 1 4.64 -5.84 -38.85
C MET A 1 5.48 -6.96 -38.27
N ILE A 2 6.28 -6.69 -37.24
CA ILE A 2 6.93 -7.76 -36.48
C ILE A 2 5.83 -8.33 -35.58
N LEU A 3 5.46 -9.59 -35.78
CA LEU A 3 4.55 -10.31 -34.89
C LEU A 3 5.17 -10.29 -33.49
N LYS A 4 4.49 -9.67 -32.52
CA LYS A 4 4.94 -9.69 -31.12
C LYS A 4 4.88 -11.14 -30.62
N SER A 5 5.89 -11.57 -29.86
CA SER A 5 5.92 -12.89 -29.23
C SER A 5 4.67 -13.11 -28.38
N GLU A 6 4.11 -14.32 -28.41
CA GLU A 6 2.97 -14.73 -27.57
C GLU A 6 3.33 -14.77 -26.07
N PHE A 7 4.63 -14.81 -25.76
CA PHE A 7 5.16 -14.83 -24.39
C PHE A 7 6.10 -13.66 -24.13
N ILE A 8 6.05 -13.12 -22.91
CA ILE A 8 7.05 -12.21 -22.34
C ILE A 8 7.94 -13.03 -21.40
N LYS A 9 9.25 -12.74 -21.40
CA LYS A 9 10.19 -13.42 -20.49
C LYS A 9 10.13 -12.74 -19.13
N VAL A 10 9.92 -13.53 -18.08
CA VAL A 10 9.94 -13.06 -16.69
C VAL A 10 11.10 -13.73 -15.97
N LEU A 11 12.03 -12.92 -15.47
CA LEU A 11 13.15 -13.31 -14.63
C LEU A 11 12.72 -13.25 -13.17
N CYS A 12 12.91 -14.33 -12.42
CA CYS A 12 12.91 -14.27 -10.96
C CYS A 12 14.34 -14.17 -10.44
N TYR A 13 14.51 -13.41 -9.35
CA TYR A 13 15.82 -13.19 -8.73
C TYR A 13 15.67 -12.84 -7.25
N THR A 14 16.77 -12.87 -6.52
CA THR A 14 16.92 -12.20 -5.21
C THR A 14 17.89 -11.04 -5.36
N ARG A 15 18.07 -10.21 -4.32
CA ARG A 15 19.08 -9.14 -4.36
C ARG A 15 20.20 -9.33 -3.34
N THR A 16 21.35 -8.74 -3.63
CA THR A 16 22.37 -8.47 -2.61
C THR A 16 21.83 -7.41 -1.65
N PRO A 17 21.85 -7.64 -0.33
CA PRO A 17 21.45 -6.64 0.66
C PRO A 17 22.30 -5.36 0.57
N GLN A 18 21.71 -4.25 0.98
CA GLN A 18 22.41 -2.98 1.16
C GLN A 18 22.54 -2.66 2.66
N GLU A 19 22.87 -1.42 3.00
CA GLU A 19 22.76 -0.94 4.37
C GLU A 19 21.35 -1.19 4.93
N ASP A 20 21.28 -1.51 6.22
CA ASP A 20 20.04 -1.98 6.89
C ASP A 20 18.88 -1.00 6.70
N ILE A 21 19.16 0.30 6.85
CA ILE A 21 18.18 1.39 6.68
C ILE A 21 17.72 1.60 5.23
N ILE A 22 18.45 1.07 4.24
CA ILE A 22 18.16 1.27 2.80
C ILE A 22 17.47 0.05 2.21
N TYR A 23 18.06 -1.14 2.37
CA TYR A 23 17.51 -2.38 1.82
C TYR A 23 18.09 -3.61 2.53
N ALA A 24 17.66 -3.79 3.79
CA ALA A 24 18.09 -4.86 4.69
C ALA A 24 18.01 -6.28 4.10
N PRO A 25 18.76 -7.25 4.66
CA PRO A 25 18.67 -8.66 4.30
C PRO A 25 17.24 -9.22 4.20
N ARG A 26 16.35 -8.85 5.12
CA ARG A 26 14.94 -9.29 5.12
C ARG A 26 14.11 -8.79 3.93
N LEU A 27 14.58 -7.72 3.28
CA LEU A 27 13.99 -7.19 2.03
C LEU A 27 14.67 -7.78 0.79
N ALA A 28 15.98 -7.99 0.86
CA ALA A 28 16.78 -8.50 -0.26
C ALA A 28 16.62 -10.00 -0.49
N TYR A 29 16.43 -10.76 0.58
CA TYR A 29 16.12 -12.19 0.59
C TYR A 29 14.60 -12.40 0.49
N SER A 30 14.05 -11.85 -0.58
CA SER A 30 12.69 -12.03 -1.08
C SER A 30 12.80 -12.30 -2.58
N MET A 31 11.73 -12.77 -3.23
CA MET A 31 11.75 -12.91 -4.68
C MET A 31 11.36 -11.59 -5.32
N HIS A 32 12.18 -11.17 -6.27
CA HIS A 32 11.98 -10.03 -7.17
C HIS A 32 11.63 -10.54 -8.57
N LEU A 33 11.01 -9.67 -9.37
CA LEU A 33 10.70 -9.95 -10.77
C LEU A 33 11.23 -8.87 -11.70
N ALA A 34 11.65 -9.30 -12.88
CA ALA A 34 11.97 -8.43 -14.00
C ALA A 34 11.37 -9.01 -15.28
N TYR A 35 11.07 -8.17 -16.26
CA TYR A 35 10.49 -8.61 -17.53
C TYR A 35 11.37 -8.21 -18.72
N SER A 36 11.27 -8.98 -19.81
CA SER A 36 11.94 -8.68 -21.08
C SER A 36 11.11 -9.12 -22.27
N GLU A 37 10.95 -8.22 -23.24
CA GLU A 37 10.29 -8.49 -24.53
C GLU A 37 11.18 -9.29 -25.50
N ASN A 38 12.51 -9.19 -25.36
CA ASN A 38 13.48 -9.86 -26.24
C ASN A 38 14.30 -10.97 -25.53
N GLY A 39 14.08 -11.16 -24.24
CA GLY A 39 14.77 -12.15 -23.41
C GLY A 39 16.22 -11.81 -23.07
N ARG A 40 16.65 -10.56 -23.28
CA ARG A 40 18.02 -10.09 -23.01
C ARG A 40 18.01 -8.84 -22.15
N ASP A 41 17.21 -7.85 -22.53
CA ASP A 41 17.14 -6.57 -21.84
C ASP A 41 16.03 -6.66 -20.79
N PHE A 42 16.42 -6.96 -19.55
CA PHE A 42 15.50 -7.11 -18.42
C PHE A 42 15.30 -5.79 -17.68
N GLN A 43 14.05 -5.44 -17.41
CA GLN A 43 13.66 -4.28 -16.59
C GLN A 43 13.07 -4.77 -15.28
N ALA A 44 13.60 -4.25 -14.16
CA ALA A 44 13.08 -4.57 -12.84
C ALA A 44 11.65 -4.08 -12.67
N LEU A 45 10.82 -4.88 -12.01
CA LEU A 45 9.47 -4.52 -11.59
C LEU A 45 9.48 -4.06 -10.12
N ASN A 46 8.42 -3.38 -9.70
CA ASN A 46 8.16 -2.96 -8.32
C ASN A 46 9.32 -2.15 -7.71
N HIS A 47 9.89 -1.19 -8.44
CA HIS A 47 11.04 -0.37 -7.99
C HIS A 47 12.28 -1.19 -7.56
N ASN A 48 12.45 -2.38 -8.15
CA ASN A 48 13.47 -3.36 -7.77
C ASN A 48 13.33 -3.80 -6.28
N SER A 49 12.08 -3.85 -5.80
CA SER A 49 11.68 -4.34 -4.48
C SER A 49 11.04 -5.73 -4.57
N GLY A 50 11.06 -6.47 -3.47
CA GLY A 50 10.50 -7.82 -3.41
C GLY A 50 9.01 -7.84 -3.73
N VAL A 51 8.54 -8.92 -4.34
CA VAL A 51 7.12 -9.18 -4.63
C VAL A 51 6.60 -10.47 -3.97
N LEU A 52 7.49 -11.27 -3.38
CA LEU A 52 7.13 -12.46 -2.62
C LEU A 52 8.08 -12.64 -1.45
N PHE A 53 7.51 -12.72 -0.27
CA PHE A 53 8.20 -12.83 1.01
C PHE A 53 7.72 -14.09 1.73
N ALA A 54 8.64 -14.75 2.44
CA ALA A 54 8.26 -15.82 3.36
C ALA A 54 7.53 -15.24 4.57
N LYS A 55 6.50 -15.94 5.05
CA LYS A 55 5.77 -15.55 6.25
C LYS A 55 6.58 -15.84 7.51
N ALA A 56 6.45 -14.95 8.48
CA ALA A 56 6.96 -15.10 9.82
C ALA A 56 6.32 -16.31 10.52
N ARG A 57 7.01 -16.85 11.53
CA ARG A 57 6.52 -17.97 12.35
C ARG A 57 6.16 -17.47 13.74
N ASN A 58 5.05 -17.95 14.28
CA ASN A 58 4.71 -17.70 15.69
C ASN A 58 5.64 -18.52 16.59
N HIS A 59 6.19 -17.88 17.61
CA HIS A 59 6.75 -18.54 18.77
C HIS A 59 5.64 -19.08 19.69
N GLU A 60 5.99 -19.98 20.61
CA GLU A 60 5.05 -20.52 21.61
C GLU A 60 4.43 -19.43 22.50
N ASN A 61 5.16 -18.34 22.74
CA ASN A 61 4.68 -17.18 23.50
C ASN A 61 3.89 -16.17 22.67
N GLY A 62 3.63 -16.45 21.39
CA GLY A 62 2.86 -15.62 20.47
C GLY A 62 3.66 -14.55 19.70
N THR A 63 4.95 -14.33 19.99
CA THR A 63 5.77 -13.38 19.21
C THR A 63 6.06 -13.89 17.81
N LEU A 64 6.35 -12.98 16.87
CA LEU A 64 6.64 -13.34 15.48
C LEU A 64 8.15 -13.38 15.20
N ARG A 65 8.61 -14.50 14.62
CA ARG A 65 9.95 -14.65 14.06
C ARG A 65 9.91 -14.39 12.56
N ALA A 66 10.44 -13.25 12.14
CA ALA A 66 10.59 -12.93 10.72
C ALA A 66 11.40 -14.01 9.99
N LYS A 67 10.97 -14.31 8.76
CA LYS A 67 11.61 -15.25 7.86
C LYS A 67 11.92 -14.58 6.54
N SER A 68 12.89 -15.16 5.83
CA SER A 68 13.28 -14.74 4.50
C SER A 68 13.36 -15.95 3.58
N LEU A 69 13.59 -15.71 2.29
CA LEU A 69 13.81 -16.75 1.31
C LEU A 69 15.04 -16.47 0.45
N LYS A 70 15.74 -17.53 0.08
CA LYS A 70 16.86 -17.50 -0.86
C LYS A 70 16.61 -18.49 -1.98
N ASN A 71 17.31 -18.27 -3.09
CA ASN A 71 17.30 -19.17 -4.23
C ASN A 71 15.88 -19.54 -4.71
N PRO A 72 14.96 -18.56 -4.88
CA PRO A 72 13.65 -18.85 -5.44
C PRO A 72 13.83 -19.46 -6.83
N TYR A 73 12.94 -20.36 -7.19
CA TYR A 73 12.87 -20.97 -8.50
C TYR A 73 11.41 -21.00 -8.95
N LEU A 74 11.13 -20.30 -10.03
CA LEU A 74 9.80 -20.11 -10.58
C LEU A 74 9.51 -21.14 -11.68
N PHE A 75 8.39 -21.85 -11.63
CA PHE A 75 8.06 -22.90 -12.60
C PHE A 75 6.57 -22.95 -12.93
N ARG A 76 6.23 -23.72 -13.98
CA ARG A 76 4.85 -23.99 -14.40
C ARG A 76 4.29 -25.19 -13.67
N MET A 77 3.11 -25.04 -13.10
CA MET A 77 2.36 -26.14 -12.50
C MET A 77 1.54 -26.89 -13.54
N ALA A 78 1.18 -28.12 -13.22
CA ALA A 78 0.41 -29.00 -14.10
C ALA A 78 -0.99 -28.44 -14.46
N ASP A 79 -1.56 -27.62 -13.58
CA ASP A 79 -2.86 -26.97 -13.74
C ASP A 79 -2.78 -25.61 -14.46
N GLY A 80 -1.60 -25.22 -14.93
CA GLY A 80 -1.34 -23.94 -15.62
C GLY A 80 -0.97 -22.78 -14.70
N LYS A 81 -1.07 -22.95 -13.37
CA LYS A 81 -0.62 -21.96 -12.38
C LYS A 81 0.90 -21.83 -12.37
N PHE A 82 1.38 -20.92 -11.54
CA PHE A 82 2.79 -20.72 -11.24
C PHE A 82 3.12 -21.29 -9.87
N GLY A 83 4.22 -22.04 -9.81
CA GLY A 83 4.81 -22.51 -8.56
C GLY A 83 6.12 -21.78 -8.28
N VAL A 84 6.41 -21.53 -7.01
CA VAL A 84 7.74 -21.08 -6.57
C VAL A 84 8.21 -22.01 -5.47
N VAL A 85 9.40 -22.59 -5.63
CA VAL A 85 10.14 -23.22 -4.54
C VAL A 85 11.28 -22.32 -4.11
N ALA A 86 11.57 -22.26 -2.81
CA ALA A 86 12.68 -21.46 -2.28
C ALA A 86 13.28 -22.10 -1.02
N VAL A 87 14.53 -21.75 -0.74
CA VAL A 87 15.17 -22.09 0.54
C VAL A 87 14.74 -21.05 1.58
N ARG A 88 14.01 -21.48 2.61
CA ARG A 88 13.66 -20.58 3.71
C ARG A 88 14.88 -20.32 4.60
N THR A 89 15.01 -19.11 5.09
CA THR A 89 16.11 -18.69 5.97
C THR A 89 15.57 -17.89 7.15
N GLU A 90 16.42 -17.66 8.15
CA GLU A 90 16.20 -16.56 9.10
C GLU A 90 16.16 -15.21 8.39
N ALA A 91 15.67 -14.19 9.08
CA ALA A 91 15.52 -12.82 8.56
C ALA A 91 16.83 -12.27 7.94
N ASP A 92 17.97 -12.60 8.54
CA ASP A 92 19.31 -12.18 8.10
C ASP A 92 19.95 -13.10 7.04
N GLY A 93 19.23 -14.13 6.60
CA GLY A 93 19.68 -15.09 5.59
C GLY A 93 20.50 -16.26 6.13
N GLN A 94 20.63 -16.42 7.45
CA GLN A 94 21.19 -17.62 8.07
C GLN A 94 20.27 -18.84 7.92
N GLN A 95 20.83 -20.04 8.16
CA GLN A 95 20.08 -21.28 8.08
C GLN A 95 18.92 -21.29 9.09
N ASP A 96 17.75 -21.71 8.62
CA ASP A 96 16.58 -21.90 9.46
C ASP A 96 16.43 -23.38 9.85
N GLU A 97 16.59 -23.66 11.15
CA GLU A 97 16.44 -25.01 11.73
C GLU A 97 15.11 -25.67 11.38
N GLU A 98 14.01 -24.90 11.33
CA GLU A 98 12.69 -25.45 11.02
C GLU A 98 12.54 -25.86 9.55
N SER A 99 13.43 -25.39 8.68
CA SER A 99 13.42 -25.70 7.24
C SER A 99 14.42 -26.79 6.86
N ARG A 100 15.15 -27.34 7.83
CA ARG A 100 16.15 -28.38 7.58
C ARG A 100 15.49 -29.61 6.93
N GLY A 101 16.06 -30.06 5.81
CA GLY A 101 15.50 -31.15 5.02
C GLY A 101 14.25 -30.81 4.21
N ALA A 102 13.89 -29.53 4.08
CA ALA A 102 12.68 -29.08 3.42
C ALA A 102 12.89 -27.84 2.53
N VAL A 103 11.94 -27.58 1.65
CA VAL A 103 11.90 -26.36 0.82
C VAL A 103 10.54 -25.70 0.92
N LEU A 104 10.51 -24.37 0.88
CA LEU A 104 9.28 -23.60 0.97
C LEU A 104 8.61 -23.56 -0.40
N PHE A 105 7.30 -23.83 -0.44
CA PHE A 105 6.50 -23.86 -1.66
C PHE A 105 5.39 -22.81 -1.63
N PHE A 106 5.24 -22.11 -2.75
CA PHE A 106 4.21 -21.11 -3.01
C PHE A 106 3.49 -21.40 -4.33
N THR A 107 2.25 -20.95 -4.42
CA THR A 107 1.47 -20.95 -5.66
C THR A 107 0.99 -19.54 -6.00
N SER A 108 0.76 -19.30 -7.29
CA SER A 108 0.20 -18.04 -7.79
C SER A 108 -0.54 -18.30 -9.11
N ASP A 109 -1.66 -17.60 -9.30
CA ASP A 109 -2.41 -17.65 -10.56
C ASP A 109 -1.83 -16.68 -11.61
N ASP A 110 -1.21 -15.57 -11.18
CA ASP A 110 -0.89 -14.43 -12.04
C ASP A 110 0.45 -13.72 -11.76
N LEU A 111 1.23 -14.21 -10.79
CA LEU A 111 2.47 -13.59 -10.27
C LEU A 111 2.27 -12.23 -9.58
N LEU A 112 1.04 -11.87 -9.23
CA LEU A 112 0.72 -10.65 -8.48
C LEU A 112 0.31 -10.96 -7.05
N GLN A 113 -0.33 -12.10 -6.82
CA GLN A 113 -0.66 -12.60 -5.49
C GLN A 113 -0.11 -14.03 -5.33
N TYR A 114 0.51 -14.29 -4.19
CA TYR A 114 1.13 -15.56 -3.84
C TYR A 114 0.53 -16.13 -2.57
N GLN A 115 0.25 -17.42 -2.61
CA GLN A 115 -0.12 -18.20 -1.44
C GLN A 115 1.06 -19.05 -1.01
N GLU A 116 1.57 -18.84 0.20
CA GLU A 116 2.49 -19.77 0.85
C GLU A 116 1.72 -21.03 1.24
N ILE A 117 2.11 -22.17 0.68
CA ILE A 117 1.51 -23.49 0.97
C ILE A 117 2.20 -24.12 2.17
N GLY A 118 3.53 -24.07 2.22
CA GLY A 118 4.32 -24.53 3.35
C GLY A 118 5.64 -25.19 2.96
N LEU A 119 6.25 -25.89 3.92
CA LEU A 119 7.51 -26.60 3.72
C LEU A 119 7.26 -28.01 3.19
N VAL A 120 7.74 -28.30 1.98
CA VAL A 120 7.76 -29.65 1.40
C VAL A 120 8.92 -30.44 2.04
N ASP A 121 8.60 -31.51 2.76
CA ASP A 121 9.56 -32.40 3.41
C ASP A 121 10.26 -33.29 2.37
N LEU A 122 11.56 -33.07 2.16
CA LEU A 122 12.38 -33.80 1.19
C LEU A 122 12.94 -35.12 1.75
N LYS A 123 12.45 -35.58 2.90
CA LYS A 123 12.87 -36.82 3.58
C LYS A 123 14.37 -36.85 3.84
N SER A 124 14.91 -35.71 4.27
CA SER A 124 16.33 -35.52 4.55
C SER A 124 16.54 -34.77 5.87
N ASP A 125 17.76 -34.81 6.39
CA ASP A 125 18.17 -34.10 7.61
C ASP A 125 19.33 -33.12 7.34
N VAL A 126 19.54 -32.71 6.08
CA VAL A 126 20.56 -31.72 5.72
C VAL A 126 19.89 -30.40 5.31
N TYR A 127 20.62 -29.29 5.44
CA TYR A 127 20.12 -28.01 4.94
C TYR A 127 20.17 -27.99 3.42
N VAL A 128 19.07 -27.54 2.82
CA VAL A 128 19.03 -27.27 1.39
C VAL A 128 19.77 -25.97 1.13
N HIS A 129 20.74 -26.01 0.22
CA HIS A 129 21.52 -24.86 -0.21
C HIS A 129 20.93 -24.20 -1.46
N ASP A 130 20.53 -25.01 -2.45
CA ASP A 130 19.91 -24.53 -3.68
C ASP A 130 18.80 -25.51 -4.12
N VAL A 131 17.79 -25.01 -4.83
CA VAL A 131 16.61 -25.76 -5.28
C VAL A 131 16.15 -25.33 -6.68
N ALA A 132 15.66 -26.31 -7.44
CA ALA A 132 14.89 -26.13 -8.68
C ALA A 132 13.72 -27.13 -8.72
N CYS A 133 12.66 -26.80 -9.45
CA CYS A 133 11.50 -27.68 -9.61
C CYS A 133 10.93 -27.58 -11.02
N GLU A 134 10.50 -28.70 -11.58
CA GLU A 134 9.76 -28.75 -12.84
C GLU A 134 8.67 -29.83 -12.77
N TYR A 135 7.62 -29.65 -13.56
CA TYR A 135 6.64 -30.70 -13.79
C TYR A 135 7.09 -31.58 -14.96
N ASP A 136 7.28 -32.88 -14.71
CA ASP A 136 7.55 -33.86 -15.76
C ASP A 136 6.23 -34.50 -16.23
N GLU A 137 5.80 -34.13 -17.44
CA GLU A 137 4.58 -34.65 -18.06
C GLU A 137 4.62 -36.18 -18.27
N THR A 138 5.81 -36.77 -18.45
CA THR A 138 5.95 -38.20 -18.70
C THR A 138 5.65 -39.02 -17.46
N SER A 139 6.18 -38.59 -16.31
CA SER A 139 5.94 -39.26 -15.03
C SER A 139 4.74 -38.70 -14.26
N GLN A 140 4.11 -37.64 -14.79
CA GLN A 140 3.02 -36.90 -14.16
C GLN A 140 3.35 -36.50 -12.71
N ALA A 141 4.59 -36.09 -12.49
CA ALA A 141 5.11 -35.76 -11.17
C ALA A 141 6.02 -34.52 -11.26
N TYR A 142 6.11 -33.81 -10.15
CA TYR A 142 7.10 -32.75 -9.98
C TYR A 142 8.44 -33.36 -9.57
N VAL A 143 9.51 -32.86 -10.18
CA VAL A 143 10.89 -33.24 -9.88
C VAL A 143 11.57 -32.08 -9.17
N ILE A 144 11.80 -32.22 -7.87
CA ILE A 144 12.51 -31.24 -7.05
C ILE A 144 13.99 -31.62 -7.03
N ARG A 145 14.84 -30.79 -7.62
CA ARG A 145 16.31 -30.95 -7.60
C ARG A 145 16.90 -29.99 -6.59
N TRP A 146 17.83 -30.46 -5.77
CA TRP A 146 18.40 -29.65 -4.71
C TRP A 146 19.82 -30.06 -4.33
N SER A 147 20.55 -29.15 -3.68
CA SER A 147 21.93 -29.40 -3.20
C SER A 147 22.08 -29.10 -1.71
N ASP A 148 23.06 -29.71 -1.04
CA ASP A 148 23.28 -29.61 0.41
C ASP A 148 24.38 -28.60 0.83
N GLY A 149 24.98 -27.89 -0.14
CA GLY A 149 26.08 -26.94 0.09
C GLY A 149 27.43 -27.59 0.44
N LYS A 150 27.51 -28.92 0.55
CA LYS A 150 28.73 -29.70 0.79
C LYS A 150 29.16 -30.53 -0.43
N GLY A 151 28.55 -30.25 -1.58
CA GLY A 151 28.79 -30.94 -2.85
C GLY A 151 27.86 -32.11 -3.12
N GLY A 152 26.89 -32.39 -2.25
CA GLY A 152 25.81 -33.34 -2.50
C GLY A 152 24.74 -32.73 -3.40
N SER A 153 24.20 -33.53 -4.33
CA SER A 153 23.09 -33.16 -5.20
C SER A 153 22.08 -34.30 -5.25
N TYR A 154 20.80 -33.94 -5.18
CA TYR A 154 19.70 -34.85 -4.94
C TYR A 154 18.49 -34.48 -5.79
N GLN A 155 17.61 -35.46 -5.99
CA GLN A 155 16.28 -35.27 -6.55
C GLN A 155 15.21 -35.98 -5.72
N ASN A 156 14.04 -35.36 -5.59
CA ASN A 156 12.83 -35.99 -5.09
C ASN A 156 11.75 -35.92 -6.17
N LYS A 157 10.88 -36.93 -6.21
CA LYS A 157 9.64 -36.90 -7.00
C LYS A 157 8.45 -36.74 -6.08
N ILE A 158 7.49 -35.93 -6.49
CA ILE A 158 6.24 -35.70 -5.74
C ILE A 158 5.09 -35.55 -6.73
N GLN A 159 3.98 -36.25 -6.49
CA GLN A 159 2.81 -36.20 -7.39
C GLN A 159 1.98 -34.94 -7.16
N ASP A 160 1.80 -34.57 -5.90
CA ASP A 160 0.99 -33.43 -5.49
C ASP A 160 1.79 -32.55 -4.51
N LEU A 161 2.12 -31.32 -4.93
CA LEU A 161 2.85 -30.36 -4.10
C LEU A 161 2.01 -29.79 -2.94
N TYR A 162 0.70 -30.02 -2.92
CA TYR A 162 -0.15 -29.69 -1.76
C TYR A 162 -0.04 -30.73 -0.64
N ASP A 163 0.37 -31.97 -0.95
CA ASP A 163 0.79 -32.94 0.06
C ASP A 163 2.25 -32.68 0.46
N LEU A 164 2.45 -31.75 1.39
CA LEU A 164 3.77 -31.32 1.85
C LEU A 164 4.67 -32.46 2.38
N ALA A 165 4.08 -33.62 2.76
CA ALA A 165 4.83 -34.79 3.21
C ALA A 165 5.00 -35.87 2.13
N GLY A 166 4.43 -35.65 0.94
CA GLY A 166 4.28 -36.63 -0.13
C GLY A 166 5.51 -36.83 -1.03
N ALA A 167 6.60 -36.10 -0.80
CA ALA A 167 7.82 -36.31 -1.56
C ALA A 167 8.41 -37.70 -1.29
N GLY A 168 8.84 -38.38 -2.35
CA GLY A 168 9.59 -39.63 -2.25
C GLY A 168 10.97 -39.44 -1.61
N THR A 169 11.65 -40.54 -1.30
CA THR A 169 13.03 -40.51 -0.75
C THR A 169 14.01 -39.81 -1.71
N PRO A 170 14.95 -38.98 -1.21
CA PRO A 170 15.89 -38.29 -2.07
C PRO A 170 16.86 -39.27 -2.73
N GLU A 171 16.97 -39.20 -4.04
CA GLU A 171 17.92 -39.96 -4.84
C GLU A 171 19.13 -39.08 -5.15
N LYS A 172 20.35 -39.63 -5.08
CA LYS A 172 21.54 -38.89 -5.55
C LYS A 172 21.40 -38.60 -7.04
N ALA A 173 21.65 -37.36 -7.42
CA ALA A 173 21.58 -36.88 -8.79
C ALA A 173 22.86 -36.12 -9.16
N GLU A 174 23.03 -35.86 -10.45
CA GLU A 174 24.01 -34.90 -10.92
C GLU A 174 23.61 -33.49 -10.46
N ALA A 175 24.60 -32.62 -10.27
CA ALA A 175 24.34 -31.23 -9.92
C ALA A 175 23.55 -30.54 -11.04
N PHE A 176 22.41 -29.94 -10.71
CA PHE A 176 21.65 -29.15 -11.66
C PHE A 176 22.38 -27.83 -11.94
N THR A 177 22.23 -27.32 -13.15
CA THR A 177 22.78 -26.03 -13.56
C THR A 177 21.65 -25.11 -13.99
N LEU A 178 21.76 -23.85 -13.63
CA LEU A 178 20.85 -22.81 -14.07
C LEU A 178 21.41 -22.13 -15.30
N GLU A 179 20.52 -21.75 -16.23
CA GLU A 179 20.92 -20.93 -17.36
C GLU A 179 21.46 -19.59 -16.85
N ALA A 180 22.63 -19.19 -17.34
CA ALA A 180 23.22 -17.92 -16.97
C ALA A 180 22.41 -16.76 -17.57
N VAL A 181 21.90 -15.88 -16.72
CA VAL A 181 21.17 -14.68 -17.12
C VAL A 181 21.98 -13.45 -16.71
N SER A 182 22.18 -12.54 -17.66
CA SER A 182 22.77 -11.23 -17.39
C SER A 182 21.67 -10.18 -17.45
N ALA A 183 21.57 -9.34 -16.42
CA ALA A 183 20.63 -8.23 -16.35
C ALA A 183 21.35 -7.03 -15.73
N ASP A 184 21.17 -5.85 -16.32
CA ASP A 184 21.72 -4.59 -15.79
C ASP A 184 20.77 -4.02 -14.73
N ILE A 185 20.63 -4.77 -13.63
CA ILE A 185 19.75 -4.44 -12.49
C ILE A 185 20.60 -4.40 -11.23
N GLU A 186 20.49 -3.30 -10.48
CA GLU A 186 21.28 -3.07 -9.26
C GLU A 186 21.12 -4.20 -8.24
N GLY A 187 22.23 -4.87 -7.93
CA GLY A 187 22.29 -5.92 -6.90
C GLY A 187 21.58 -7.21 -7.27
N VAL A 188 21.20 -7.42 -8.54
CA VAL A 188 20.51 -8.63 -9.00
C VAL A 188 21.33 -9.89 -8.72
N GLN A 189 20.66 -10.93 -8.23
CA GLN A 189 21.16 -12.31 -8.15
C GLN A 189 20.20 -13.20 -8.95
N PRO A 190 20.40 -13.31 -10.28
CA PRO A 190 19.48 -13.98 -11.19
C PRO A 190 19.30 -15.45 -10.83
N ARG A 191 18.06 -15.96 -10.99
CA ARG A 191 17.74 -17.37 -10.75
C ARG A 191 17.31 -18.06 -12.02
N ASN A 192 16.08 -17.85 -12.46
CA ASN A 192 15.60 -18.46 -13.69
C ASN A 192 14.59 -17.59 -14.42
N VAL A 193 14.43 -17.86 -15.71
CA VAL A 193 13.53 -17.14 -16.61
C VAL A 193 12.47 -18.11 -17.12
N ILE A 194 11.20 -17.69 -17.07
CA ILE A 194 10.10 -18.43 -17.69
C ILE A 194 9.41 -17.60 -18.76
N GLY A 195 8.77 -18.26 -19.72
CA GLY A 195 7.81 -17.63 -20.62
C GLY A 195 6.46 -17.44 -19.91
N VAL A 196 5.93 -16.22 -19.96
CA VAL A 196 4.62 -15.87 -19.42
C VAL A 196 3.70 -15.43 -20.56
N PRO A 197 2.48 -15.98 -20.67
CA PRO A 197 1.51 -15.53 -21.67
C PRO A 197 1.39 -14.01 -21.66
N ARG A 198 1.39 -13.40 -22.84
CA ARG A 198 1.49 -11.94 -22.99
C ARG A 198 0.43 -11.20 -22.17
N GLU A 199 -0.82 -11.69 -22.14
CA GLU A 199 -1.90 -11.07 -21.36
C GLU A 199 -1.59 -11.05 -19.86
N THR A 200 -1.22 -12.20 -19.28
CA THR A 200 -0.81 -12.30 -17.87
C THR A 200 0.41 -11.42 -17.57
N ALA A 201 1.41 -11.43 -18.45
CA ALA A 201 2.62 -10.63 -18.28
C ALA A 201 2.35 -9.13 -18.42
N GLN A 202 1.45 -8.70 -19.30
CA GLN A 202 1.07 -7.30 -19.43
C GLN A 202 0.37 -6.80 -18.17
N ARG A 203 -0.56 -7.59 -17.62
CA ARG A 203 -1.19 -7.26 -16.34
C ARG A 203 -0.16 -7.18 -15.21
N LEU A 204 0.76 -8.15 -15.13
CA LEU A 204 1.87 -8.16 -14.18
C LEU A 204 2.72 -6.89 -14.28
N VAL A 205 3.14 -6.52 -15.49
CA VAL A 205 3.96 -5.32 -15.74
C VAL A 205 3.17 -4.08 -15.34
N CYS A 206 1.95 -3.89 -15.84
CA CYS A 206 1.14 -2.71 -15.55
C CYS A 206 0.88 -2.53 -14.05
N ARG A 207 0.66 -3.62 -13.31
CA ARG A 207 0.41 -3.57 -11.86
C ARG A 207 1.67 -3.27 -11.03
N LEU A 208 2.85 -3.64 -11.52
CA LEU A 208 4.13 -3.47 -10.82
C LEU A 208 5.01 -2.34 -11.37
N THR A 209 4.50 -1.55 -12.32
CA THR A 209 5.16 -0.34 -12.82
C THR A 209 4.25 0.86 -12.64
N VAL A 210 4.81 1.99 -12.25
CA VAL A 210 4.05 3.24 -12.16
C VAL A 210 3.67 3.69 -13.57
N PRO A 211 2.37 3.92 -13.87
CA PRO A 211 1.95 4.39 -15.17
C PRO A 211 2.51 5.78 -15.46
N GLU A 212 2.59 6.13 -16.73
CA GLU A 212 3.04 7.44 -17.21
C GLU A 212 2.04 7.98 -18.22
N ASN A 213 1.78 9.29 -18.21
CA ASN A 213 0.94 9.93 -19.19
C ASN A 213 1.61 9.92 -20.58
N VAL A 214 0.98 9.22 -21.52
CA VAL A 214 1.52 9.01 -22.88
C VAL A 214 0.76 9.78 -23.97
N ALA A 215 -0.47 10.22 -23.68
CA ALA A 215 -1.24 11.09 -24.58
C ALA A 215 -2.22 11.97 -23.80
N ILE A 216 -2.58 13.10 -24.42
CA ILE A 216 -3.70 13.94 -24.00
C ILE A 216 -4.63 14.07 -25.19
N GLU A 217 -5.89 13.70 -25.00
CA GLU A 217 -6.93 13.71 -26.03
C GLU A 217 -7.96 14.80 -25.72
N VAL A 218 -8.28 15.60 -26.75
CA VAL A 218 -9.35 16.60 -26.76
C VAL A 218 -10.13 16.44 -28.07
N PRO A 219 -11.43 16.80 -28.12
CA PRO A 219 -12.17 16.80 -29.38
C PRO A 219 -11.55 17.80 -30.36
N ASP A 220 -11.60 17.49 -31.67
CA ASP A 220 -11.11 18.42 -32.71
C ASP A 220 -11.84 19.77 -32.67
N GLY A 221 -13.12 19.76 -32.30
CA GLY A 221 -13.87 20.97 -32.02
C GLY A 221 -15.20 20.74 -31.32
N ILE A 222 -15.73 21.81 -30.72
CA ILE A 222 -17.00 21.81 -29.97
C ILE A 222 -17.89 22.97 -30.40
N LYS A 223 -19.19 22.83 -30.17
CA LYS A 223 -20.10 23.98 -30.15
C LYS A 223 -20.16 24.51 -28.72
N ALA A 224 -19.92 25.81 -28.55
CA ALA A 224 -20.01 26.47 -27.26
C ALA A 224 -20.71 27.83 -27.44
N ALA A 225 -21.65 28.12 -26.53
CA ALA A 225 -22.36 29.38 -26.47
C ALA A 225 -21.72 30.35 -25.46
N SER A 226 -21.00 29.83 -24.47
CA SER A 226 -20.28 30.65 -23.50
C SER A 226 -18.92 30.07 -23.08
N GLU A 227 -18.18 30.86 -22.31
CA GLU A 227 -16.92 30.43 -21.70
C GLU A 227 -17.10 29.25 -20.73
N GLU A 228 -18.25 29.18 -20.05
CA GLU A 228 -18.59 28.07 -19.15
C GLU A 228 -18.69 26.73 -19.88
N ASP A 229 -19.25 26.70 -21.10
CA ASP A 229 -19.31 25.47 -21.92
C ASP A 229 -17.91 24.93 -22.21
N LEU A 230 -16.96 25.84 -22.46
CA LEU A 230 -15.57 25.48 -22.70
C LEU A 230 -14.84 25.07 -21.41
N LYS A 231 -15.09 25.76 -20.28
CA LYS A 231 -14.53 25.37 -18.97
C LYS A 231 -15.01 23.99 -18.51
N ALA A 232 -16.20 23.58 -18.91
CA ALA A 232 -16.73 22.24 -18.63
C ALA A 232 -16.04 21.13 -19.44
N LEU A 233 -15.37 21.47 -20.56
CA LEU A 233 -14.63 20.50 -21.37
C LEU A 233 -13.36 20.05 -20.65
N LYS A 234 -13.32 18.77 -20.26
CA LYS A 234 -12.12 18.10 -19.75
C LYS A 234 -11.35 17.40 -20.87
N ALA A 235 -10.03 17.46 -20.81
CA ALA A 235 -9.16 16.61 -21.63
C ALA A 235 -9.10 15.20 -21.05
N THR A 236 -8.80 14.21 -21.89
CA THR A 236 -8.59 12.82 -21.47
C THR A 236 -7.09 12.52 -21.46
N ALA A 237 -6.50 12.37 -20.28
CA ALA A 237 -5.16 11.82 -20.13
C ALA A 237 -5.20 10.31 -20.35
N VAL A 238 -4.33 9.81 -21.22
CA VAL A 238 -4.13 8.38 -21.48
C VAL A 238 -2.80 7.97 -20.87
N TYR A 239 -2.79 6.83 -20.17
CA TYR A 239 -1.62 6.33 -19.45
C TYR A 239 -1.03 5.07 -20.12
N SER A 240 0.23 4.78 -19.81
CA SER A 240 0.99 3.65 -20.39
C SER A 240 0.41 2.27 -20.10
N ASP A 241 -0.45 2.14 -19.09
CA ASP A 241 -1.20 0.93 -18.75
C ASP A 241 -2.57 0.84 -19.46
N GLY A 242 -2.89 1.81 -20.32
CA GLY A 242 -4.15 1.89 -21.07
C GLY A 242 -5.31 2.51 -20.29
N THR A 243 -5.12 2.88 -19.03
CA THR A 243 -6.13 3.63 -18.26
C THR A 243 -6.23 5.07 -18.73
N THR A 244 -7.30 5.75 -18.33
CA THR A 244 -7.53 7.16 -18.67
C THR A 244 -8.02 7.96 -17.47
N ALA A 245 -7.76 9.26 -17.48
CA ALA A 245 -8.33 10.18 -16.50
C ALA A 245 -8.81 11.49 -17.14
N PRO A 246 -9.96 12.03 -16.72
CA PRO A 246 -10.34 13.38 -17.07
C PRO A 246 -9.41 14.40 -16.37
N LYS A 247 -9.03 15.45 -17.10
CA LYS A 247 -8.23 16.56 -16.59
C LYS A 247 -8.89 17.88 -17.00
N ALA A 248 -9.01 18.82 -16.05
CA ALA A 248 -9.44 20.17 -16.37
C ALA A 248 -8.42 20.84 -17.29
N VAL A 249 -8.87 21.83 -18.07
CA VAL A 249 -8.01 22.59 -18.99
C VAL A 249 -8.24 24.08 -18.77
N ASP A 250 -7.15 24.81 -18.59
CA ASP A 250 -7.14 26.26 -18.55
C ASP A 250 -7.09 26.79 -19.99
N TRP A 251 -8.27 27.07 -20.55
CA TRP A 251 -8.43 27.53 -21.93
C TRP A 251 -8.18 29.05 -22.08
N ASP A 252 -7.44 29.45 -23.11
CA ASP A 252 -7.23 30.85 -23.49
C ASP A 252 -8.36 31.34 -24.40
N THR A 253 -9.39 31.93 -23.80
CA THR A 253 -10.57 32.44 -24.49
C THR A 253 -10.43 33.89 -24.98
N ALA A 254 -9.27 34.53 -24.83
CA ALA A 254 -9.11 35.96 -25.11
C ALA A 254 -9.38 36.33 -26.58
N SER A 255 -9.23 35.37 -27.49
CA SER A 255 -9.49 35.52 -28.93
C SER A 255 -10.93 35.19 -29.35
N VAL A 256 -11.74 34.59 -28.47
CA VAL A 256 -13.10 34.15 -28.80
C VAL A 256 -14.07 35.32 -28.68
N ARG A 257 -14.88 35.51 -29.72
CA ARG A 257 -15.94 36.51 -29.74
C ARG A 257 -17.28 35.81 -29.56
N TRP A 258 -17.70 35.63 -28.31
CA TRP A 258 -18.96 34.97 -27.95
C TRP A 258 -20.21 35.68 -28.49
N ASP A 259 -20.07 36.95 -28.87
CA ASP A 259 -21.11 37.77 -29.51
C ASP A 259 -21.19 37.59 -31.04
N GLN A 260 -20.29 36.81 -31.64
CA GLN A 260 -20.15 36.66 -33.09
C GLN A 260 -20.12 35.18 -33.47
N ALA A 261 -21.04 34.80 -34.37
CA ALA A 261 -21.01 33.46 -34.94
C ALA A 261 -19.72 33.27 -35.75
N GLY A 262 -19.01 32.17 -35.52
CA GLY A 262 -17.72 31.91 -36.14
C GLY A 262 -17.02 30.70 -35.56
N THR A 263 -15.92 30.31 -36.21
CA THR A 263 -15.01 29.27 -35.73
C THR A 263 -13.74 29.92 -35.19
N TYR A 264 -13.41 29.65 -33.94
CA TYR A 264 -12.25 30.20 -33.23
C TYR A 264 -11.34 29.05 -32.82
N ARG A 265 -10.04 29.13 -33.14
CA ARG A 265 -9.07 28.15 -32.64
C ARG A 265 -8.56 28.61 -31.28
N VAL A 266 -8.77 27.78 -30.27
CA VAL A 266 -8.39 28.07 -28.88
C VAL A 266 -7.31 27.11 -28.42
N LYS A 267 -6.34 27.64 -27.67
CA LYS A 267 -5.32 26.86 -26.97
C LYS A 267 -5.71 26.73 -25.51
N GLY A 268 -5.25 25.67 -24.88
CA GLY A 268 -5.40 25.50 -23.44
C GLY A 268 -4.24 24.71 -22.87
N ARG A 269 -4.04 24.85 -21.56
CA ARG A 269 -3.07 24.05 -20.80
C ARG A 269 -3.82 23.13 -19.86
N VAL A 270 -3.53 21.84 -19.93
CA VAL A 270 -4.10 20.86 -19.00
C VAL A 270 -3.67 21.22 -17.58
N ARG A 271 -4.65 21.30 -16.67
CA ARG A 271 -4.43 21.69 -15.28
C ARG A 271 -3.87 20.50 -14.50
N GLN A 272 -2.89 20.81 -13.66
CA GLN A 272 -2.34 19.91 -12.66
C GLN A 272 -2.01 20.73 -11.41
N GLU A 273 -2.51 20.28 -10.27
CA GLU A 273 -2.14 20.83 -8.97
C GLU A 273 -0.70 20.44 -8.62
N HIS A 274 0.00 21.32 -7.90
CA HIS A 274 1.37 21.11 -7.48
C HIS A 274 1.48 21.10 -5.95
N TYR A 275 1.94 19.98 -5.39
CA TYR A 275 2.14 19.78 -3.95
C TYR A 275 3.61 19.46 -3.66
N ALA A 276 4.41 20.51 -3.49
CA ALA A 276 5.80 20.34 -3.08
C ALA A 276 5.91 19.60 -1.74
N PHE A 277 6.63 18.47 -1.74
CA PHE A 277 6.86 17.71 -0.51
C PHE A 277 7.99 18.32 0.34
N PRO A 278 7.81 18.46 1.68
CA PRO A 278 6.55 18.29 2.41
C PRO A 278 5.66 19.53 2.30
N ILE A 279 4.34 19.32 2.21
CA ILE A 279 3.34 20.41 2.27
C ILE A 279 3.18 20.97 3.69
N ALA A 280 3.52 20.19 4.71
CA ALA A 280 3.48 20.58 6.10
C ALA A 280 4.61 19.86 6.88
N PRO A 281 5.74 20.54 7.17
CA PRO A 281 6.84 19.93 7.92
C PRO A 281 6.46 19.73 9.40
N ASN A 282 6.96 18.65 10.02
CA ASN A 282 6.64 18.27 11.41
C ASN A 282 5.13 18.06 11.65
N ARG A 283 4.43 17.63 10.60
CA ARG A 283 3.04 17.17 10.66
C ARG A 283 3.04 15.73 10.18
N ALA A 284 2.81 14.80 11.10
CA ALA A 284 2.71 13.37 10.81
C ALA A 284 1.24 12.94 10.81
N ASP A 285 0.98 11.72 10.33
CA ASP A 285 -0.35 11.09 10.37
C ASP A 285 -1.48 12.01 9.86
N PRO A 286 -1.35 12.57 8.64
CA PRO A 286 -2.23 13.64 8.17
C PRO A 286 -3.59 13.12 7.70
N CYS A 287 -4.65 13.85 8.07
CA CYS A 287 -6.01 13.63 7.60
C CYS A 287 -6.59 14.90 6.97
N ILE A 288 -7.23 14.75 5.81
CA ILE A 288 -8.04 15.81 5.20
C ILE A 288 -9.47 15.32 5.04
N ALA A 289 -10.43 16.14 5.45
CA ALA A 289 -11.84 15.91 5.19
C ALA A 289 -12.53 17.16 4.62
N LYS A 290 -13.65 16.93 3.95
CA LYS A 290 -14.55 18.00 3.51
C LYS A 290 -15.77 18.06 4.43
N TRP A 291 -16.07 19.24 4.96
CA TRP A 291 -17.22 19.49 5.83
C TRP A 291 -17.85 20.84 5.50
N ASN A 292 -19.18 20.88 5.35
CA ASN A 292 -19.94 22.10 5.05
C ASN A 292 -19.36 22.98 3.92
N GLY A 293 -18.86 22.34 2.86
CA GLY A 293 -18.34 23.02 1.67
C GLY A 293 -16.86 23.38 1.71
N LYS A 294 -16.18 23.27 2.86
CA LYS A 294 -14.75 23.57 3.02
C LYS A 294 -13.94 22.32 3.33
N TYR A 295 -12.63 22.39 3.09
CA TYR A 295 -11.68 21.37 3.45
C TYR A 295 -10.98 21.70 4.77
N TYR A 296 -10.67 20.66 5.53
CA TYR A 296 -9.98 20.75 6.82
C TYR A 296 -8.79 19.79 6.84
N PHE A 297 -7.65 20.25 7.35
CA PHE A 297 -6.45 19.42 7.57
C PHE A 297 -6.15 19.32 9.06
N ILE A 298 -5.82 18.13 9.51
CA ILE A 298 -5.39 17.82 10.87
C ILE A 298 -4.27 16.77 10.82
N ALA A 299 -3.36 16.78 11.80
CA ALA A 299 -2.19 15.92 11.83
C ALA A 299 -1.59 15.85 13.24
N THR A 300 -0.80 14.81 13.52
CA THR A 300 0.10 14.75 14.68
C THR A 300 1.15 15.86 14.62
N ASN A 301 1.31 16.60 15.71
CA ASN A 301 2.27 17.71 15.79
C ASN A 301 3.64 17.24 16.34
N ASP A 302 4.52 16.78 15.45
CA ASP A 302 5.89 16.39 15.81
C ASP A 302 6.71 17.59 16.36
N ALA A 303 6.34 18.83 16.03
CA ALA A 303 7.12 20.02 16.37
C ALA A 303 7.14 20.36 17.87
N ASP A 304 6.13 19.93 18.63
CA ASP A 304 6.03 20.19 20.07
C ASP A 304 6.07 18.91 20.93
N GLY A 305 6.47 17.79 20.31
CA GLY A 305 6.47 16.49 20.95
C GLY A 305 5.07 15.92 21.18
N ASN A 306 4.15 16.17 20.22
CA ASN A 306 2.81 15.58 20.16
C ASN A 306 1.87 16.07 21.26
N ARG A 307 1.96 17.35 21.62
CA ARG A 307 1.22 17.94 22.76
C ARG A 307 0.00 18.76 22.37
N THR A 308 -0.19 19.01 21.08
CA THR A 308 -1.28 19.82 20.56
C THR A 308 -1.83 19.25 19.26
N LEU A 309 -3.12 19.48 19.02
CA LEU A 309 -3.78 19.25 17.74
C LEU A 309 -4.27 20.58 17.17
N TYR A 310 -3.92 20.83 15.91
CA TYR A 310 -4.32 22.02 15.16
C TYR A 310 -5.12 21.64 13.92
N ILE A 311 -6.11 22.47 13.58
CA ILE A 311 -6.86 22.39 12.34
C ILE A 311 -6.48 23.55 11.41
N ARG A 312 -6.33 23.25 10.12
CA ARG A 312 -6.32 24.25 9.05
C ARG A 312 -7.62 24.17 8.25
N GLU A 313 -8.12 25.30 7.76
CA GLU A 313 -9.34 25.38 6.93
C GLU A 313 -9.04 26.10 5.61
N ALA A 314 -9.61 25.60 4.50
CA ALA A 314 -9.62 26.31 3.22
C ALA A 314 -10.78 25.87 2.31
N GLU A 315 -11.10 26.68 1.29
CA GLU A 315 -12.09 26.33 0.25
C GLU A 315 -11.60 25.23 -0.70
N THR A 316 -10.27 24.99 -0.76
CA THR A 316 -9.64 24.00 -1.64
C THR A 316 -8.50 23.30 -0.90
N ILE A 317 -8.15 22.07 -1.34
CA ILE A 317 -7.01 21.34 -0.79
C ILE A 317 -5.71 22.14 -0.94
N SER A 318 -5.48 22.77 -2.10
CA SER A 318 -4.31 23.64 -2.33
C SER A 318 -4.26 24.83 -1.37
N GLY A 319 -5.41 25.35 -0.94
CA GLY A 319 -5.49 26.40 0.08
C GLY A 319 -5.00 25.96 1.47
N LEU A 320 -5.14 24.67 1.83
CA LEU A 320 -4.71 24.15 3.14
C LEU A 320 -3.20 24.25 3.36
N VAL A 321 -2.42 24.20 2.27
CA VAL A 321 -0.95 24.29 2.32
C VAL A 321 -0.50 25.60 2.96
N GLN A 322 -1.25 26.69 2.75
CA GLN A 322 -0.94 28.04 3.23
C GLN A 322 -1.88 28.53 4.34
N ALA A 323 -2.88 27.73 4.71
CA ALA A 323 -3.85 28.09 5.72
C ALA A 323 -3.21 28.16 7.13
N GLY A 324 -3.70 29.07 7.95
CA GLY A 324 -3.31 29.20 9.35
C GLY A 324 -3.80 28.00 10.19
N GLU A 325 -3.16 27.80 11.33
CA GLU A 325 -3.48 26.72 12.27
C GLU A 325 -4.29 27.24 13.46
N SER A 326 -5.41 26.57 13.75
CA SER A 326 -6.25 26.83 14.93
C SER A 326 -6.12 25.69 15.93
N LEU A 327 -5.72 26.01 17.17
CA LEU A 327 -5.59 25.02 18.24
C LEU A 327 -6.98 24.50 18.63
N ILE A 328 -7.16 23.18 18.65
CA ILE A 328 -8.43 22.56 19.06
C ILE A 328 -8.31 21.66 20.30
N LEU A 329 -7.12 21.13 20.60
CA LEU A 329 -6.87 20.30 21.77
C LEU A 329 -5.40 20.41 22.18
N ASP A 330 -5.15 20.41 23.49
CA ASP A 330 -3.80 20.29 24.06
C ASP A 330 -3.80 19.35 25.28
N THR A 331 -2.61 19.01 25.76
CA THR A 331 -2.40 18.13 26.91
C THR A 331 -2.53 18.81 28.28
N GLN A 332 -3.02 20.05 28.31
CA GLN A 332 -3.20 20.85 29.52
C GLN A 332 -4.69 21.06 29.85
N THR A 333 -5.56 20.87 28.87
CA THR A 333 -6.99 21.17 28.98
C THR A 333 -7.75 20.15 29.84
N TYR A 334 -7.45 18.85 29.73
CA TYR A 334 -8.18 17.78 30.41
C TYR A 334 -7.26 16.86 31.21
N ASP A 335 -7.73 16.40 32.38
CA ASP A 335 -6.91 15.60 33.30
C ASP A 335 -6.52 14.23 32.76
N HIS A 336 -7.34 13.64 31.89
CA HIS A 336 -7.13 12.34 31.25
C HIS A 336 -6.40 12.42 29.90
N ILE A 337 -6.07 13.63 29.44
CA ILE A 337 -5.38 13.92 28.19
C ILE A 337 -4.12 14.71 28.51
N LYS A 338 -3.05 14.03 28.92
CA LYS A 338 -1.87 14.67 29.54
C LYS A 338 -0.53 14.35 28.88
N GLY A 339 -0.42 13.25 28.14
CA GLY A 339 0.85 12.83 27.56
C GLY A 339 0.97 13.19 26.09
N LEU A 340 0.48 12.29 25.25
CA LEU A 340 0.63 12.33 23.80
C LEU A 340 -0.75 12.50 23.14
N LEU A 341 -0.76 13.16 21.98
CA LEU A 341 -1.91 13.33 21.10
C LEU A 341 -1.49 12.89 19.69
N TRP A 342 -2.06 11.79 19.20
CA TRP A 342 -1.62 11.14 17.97
C TRP A 342 -2.75 10.85 16.99
N ALA A 343 -2.38 10.85 15.71
CA ALA A 343 -3.15 10.36 14.58
C ALA A 343 -4.63 10.81 14.57
N PRO A 344 -4.89 12.13 14.59
CA PRO A 344 -6.25 12.62 14.51
C PRO A 344 -6.83 12.40 13.11
N GLU A 345 -8.03 11.83 13.04
CA GLU A 345 -8.78 11.61 11.80
C GLU A 345 -10.18 12.20 11.87
N PHE A 346 -10.56 12.91 10.81
CA PHE A 346 -11.93 13.37 10.61
C PHE A 346 -12.81 12.24 10.08
N HIS A 347 -13.97 12.06 10.70
CA HIS A 347 -14.98 11.09 10.25
C HIS A 347 -16.37 11.70 10.28
N ILE A 348 -17.15 11.47 9.23
CA ILE A 348 -18.57 11.85 9.16
C ILE A 348 -19.40 10.61 9.45
N ILE A 349 -20.18 10.65 10.53
CA ILE A 349 -21.04 9.55 10.97
C ILE A 349 -22.44 10.14 11.21
N GLU A 350 -23.47 9.58 10.56
CA GLU A 350 -24.85 10.09 10.63
C GLU A 350 -24.97 11.61 10.44
N ASP A 351 -24.27 12.17 9.44
CA ASP A 351 -24.24 13.61 9.12
C ASP A 351 -23.65 14.49 10.24
N GLU A 352 -22.86 13.92 11.15
CA GLU A 352 -22.15 14.65 12.21
C GLU A 352 -20.63 14.45 12.08
N LEU A 353 -19.86 15.49 12.40
CA LEU A 353 -18.38 15.47 12.29
C LEU A 353 -17.74 15.03 13.62
N TYR A 354 -16.83 14.07 13.52
CA TYR A 354 -16.04 13.53 14.62
C TYR A 354 -14.55 13.63 14.33
N ILE A 355 -13.74 13.69 15.39
CA ILE A 355 -12.30 13.46 15.35
C ILE A 355 -12.00 12.23 16.20
N PHE A 356 -11.49 11.17 15.58
CA PHE A 356 -10.87 10.05 16.28
C PHE A 356 -9.39 10.35 16.43
N HIS A 357 -8.81 10.10 17.60
CA HIS A 357 -7.38 10.28 17.84
C HIS A 357 -6.94 9.35 18.98
N ALA A 358 -5.64 9.14 19.14
CA ALA A 358 -5.11 8.53 20.35
C ALA A 358 -4.70 9.59 21.37
N ALA A 359 -4.94 9.30 22.65
CA ALA A 359 -4.40 10.11 23.73
C ALA A 359 -4.02 9.29 24.96
N THR A 360 -3.03 9.77 25.71
CA THR A 360 -2.62 9.17 26.99
C THR A 360 -2.96 10.05 28.19
N THR A 361 -3.13 9.39 29.34
CA THR A 361 -3.20 10.04 30.66
C THR A 361 -1.81 10.43 31.22
N GLY A 362 -0.72 10.08 30.53
CA GLY A 362 0.65 10.28 31.01
C GLY A 362 1.69 9.60 30.11
N GLU A 363 2.17 8.42 30.49
CA GLU A 363 3.21 7.70 29.74
C GLU A 363 2.65 7.03 28.47
N PHE A 364 3.53 6.73 27.51
CA PHE A 364 3.20 6.08 26.23
C PHE A 364 2.41 4.77 26.39
N PHE A 365 2.68 3.97 27.43
CA PHE A 365 1.98 2.69 27.65
C PHE A 365 0.49 2.82 28.00
N TYR A 366 -0.02 4.05 28.13
CA TYR A 366 -1.43 4.37 28.40
C TYR A 366 -2.13 5.03 27.19
N GLU A 367 -1.55 4.89 25.99
CA GLU A 367 -2.14 5.38 24.75
C GLU A 367 -3.40 4.58 24.39
N GLU A 368 -4.52 5.30 24.25
CA GLU A 368 -5.81 4.70 23.94
C GLU A 368 -6.58 5.56 22.92
N CYS A 369 -7.43 4.90 22.12
CA CYS A 369 -8.32 5.57 21.18
C CYS A 369 -9.37 6.42 21.91
N HIS A 370 -9.55 7.65 21.43
CA HIS A 370 -10.53 8.62 21.88
C HIS A 370 -11.28 9.20 20.69
N VAL A 371 -12.46 9.77 20.95
CA VAL A 371 -13.27 10.47 19.97
C VAL A 371 -13.79 11.80 20.53
N MET A 372 -13.78 12.83 19.69
CA MET A 372 -14.41 14.12 19.90
C MET A 372 -15.50 14.33 18.86
N LYS A 373 -16.58 15.02 19.24
CA LYS A 373 -17.71 15.34 18.37
C LYS A 373 -17.84 16.86 18.22
N LEU A 374 -18.01 17.34 17.00
CA LEU A 374 -18.36 18.73 16.75
C LEU A 374 -19.81 18.99 17.19
N HIS A 375 -20.04 20.04 17.96
CA HIS A 375 -21.37 20.45 18.36
C HIS A 375 -22.20 20.93 17.16
N GLU A 376 -23.53 20.78 17.24
CA GLU A 376 -24.44 21.19 16.17
C GLU A 376 -24.25 22.68 15.83
N GLY A 377 -23.95 22.97 14.56
CA GLY A 377 -23.66 24.34 14.10
C GLY A 377 -22.29 24.89 14.49
N GLY A 378 -21.41 24.06 15.07
CA GLY A 378 -20.06 24.44 15.47
C GLY A 378 -19.10 24.69 14.30
N ASP A 379 -18.05 25.45 14.58
CA ASP A 379 -16.92 25.70 13.69
C ASP A 379 -15.77 24.72 14.01
N PRO A 380 -15.34 23.85 13.06
CA PRO A 380 -14.25 22.92 13.29
C PRO A 380 -12.94 23.58 13.78
N THR A 381 -12.73 24.86 13.49
CA THR A 381 -11.55 25.61 13.93
C THR A 381 -11.67 26.21 15.33
N CYS A 382 -12.81 26.03 16.01
CA CYS A 382 -13.07 26.54 17.36
C CYS A 382 -13.00 25.41 18.41
N ALA A 383 -12.01 25.45 19.31
CA ALA A 383 -11.86 24.44 20.36
C ALA A 383 -13.11 24.24 21.24
N ALA A 384 -13.85 25.33 21.53
CA ALA A 384 -15.03 25.28 22.38
C ALA A 384 -16.25 24.61 21.74
N ASP A 385 -16.21 24.42 20.41
CA ASP A 385 -17.28 23.78 19.65
C ASP A 385 -17.09 22.27 19.57
N TRP A 386 -15.99 21.74 20.09
CA TRP A 386 -15.75 20.30 20.20
C TRP A 386 -16.08 19.77 21.60
N SER A 387 -16.70 18.59 21.64
CA SER A 387 -16.89 17.88 22.89
C SER A 387 -15.55 17.42 23.48
N MET A 388 -15.47 17.34 24.80
CA MET A 388 -14.34 16.69 25.50
C MET A 388 -14.06 15.28 24.92
N PRO A 389 -12.77 14.90 24.73
CA PRO A 389 -12.40 13.56 24.26
C PRO A 389 -12.99 12.46 25.14
N ARG A 390 -13.67 11.50 24.49
CA ARG A 390 -14.22 10.29 25.13
C ARG A 390 -13.45 9.07 24.67
N ARG A 391 -13.01 8.24 25.61
CA ARG A 391 -12.33 6.98 25.30
C ARG A 391 -13.27 6.04 24.54
N VAL A 392 -12.73 5.34 23.54
CA VAL A 392 -13.45 4.28 22.84
C VAL A 392 -13.48 3.02 23.70
N VAL A 393 -14.65 2.40 23.82
CA VAL A 393 -14.90 1.24 24.68
C VAL A 393 -15.50 0.08 23.91
N ARG A 394 -15.40 -1.13 24.47
CA ARG A 394 -16.06 -2.33 23.96
C ARG A 394 -17.59 -2.19 24.03
N LYS A 395 -18.30 -3.08 23.35
CA LYS A 395 -19.78 -3.08 23.29
C LYS A 395 -20.47 -3.10 24.65
N ASP A 396 -19.88 -3.78 25.63
CA ASP A 396 -20.38 -3.86 27.00
C ASP A 396 -19.99 -2.65 27.87
N GLY A 397 -19.22 -1.71 27.33
CA GLY A 397 -18.73 -0.50 28.01
C GLY A 397 -17.41 -0.69 28.76
N THR A 398 -16.77 -1.85 28.66
CA THR A 398 -15.43 -2.08 29.24
C THR A 398 -14.32 -1.47 28.37
N GLU A 399 -13.14 -1.29 28.97
CA GLU A 399 -11.97 -0.71 28.28
C GLU A 399 -11.57 -1.54 27.04
N LEU A 400 -11.12 -0.85 25.99
CA LEU A 400 -10.72 -1.48 24.73
C LEU A 400 -9.51 -2.40 24.94
N CYS A 401 -8.53 -1.95 25.72
CA CYS A 401 -7.34 -2.71 26.05
C CYS A 401 -6.92 -2.50 27.52
N GLU A 402 -5.99 -3.30 28.03
CA GLU A 402 -5.51 -3.16 29.42
C GLU A 402 -4.44 -2.07 29.51
N ALA A 403 -4.81 -0.90 30.02
CA ALA A 403 -3.93 0.27 30.13
C ALA A 403 -2.62 -0.06 30.90
N GLY A 404 -1.50 0.47 30.41
CA GLY A 404 -0.17 0.20 30.95
C GLY A 404 0.44 -1.13 30.47
N LYS A 405 -0.32 -1.97 29.76
CA LYS A 405 0.16 -3.23 29.17
C LYS A 405 -0.06 -3.32 27.67
N VAL A 406 -1.17 -2.75 27.19
CA VAL A 406 -1.59 -2.73 25.79
C VAL A 406 -2.02 -1.31 25.46
N ILE A 407 -1.64 -0.84 24.29
CA ILE A 407 -2.10 0.44 23.74
C ILE A 407 -3.07 0.21 22.59
N SER A 408 -3.96 1.17 22.36
CA SER A 408 -4.81 1.26 21.17
C SER A 408 -4.63 2.64 20.53
N LEU A 409 -4.45 2.67 19.21
CA LEU A 409 -4.22 3.90 18.44
C LEU A 409 -4.71 3.76 17.00
N ASP A 410 -4.67 4.87 16.27
CA ASP A 410 -4.91 4.94 14.82
C ASP A 410 -6.29 4.40 14.41
N MET A 411 -7.32 4.82 15.14
CA MET A 411 -8.67 4.37 14.84
C MET A 411 -9.27 5.14 13.66
N THR A 412 -9.49 4.41 12.57
CA THR A 412 -10.25 4.87 11.41
C THR A 412 -11.65 4.29 11.41
N VAL A 413 -12.61 5.00 10.82
CA VAL A 413 -14.00 4.59 10.69
C VAL A 413 -14.41 4.60 9.22
N PHE A 414 -15.19 3.61 8.80
CA PHE A 414 -15.76 3.57 7.46
C PHE A 414 -17.14 2.92 7.46
N GLN A 415 -17.98 3.36 6.52
CA GLN A 415 -19.34 2.87 6.37
C GLN A 415 -19.49 2.09 5.07
N VAL A 416 -20.10 0.91 5.14
CA VAL A 416 -20.37 0.07 3.97
C VAL A 416 -21.62 -0.76 4.22
N ASN A 417 -22.49 -0.83 3.21
CA ASN A 417 -23.75 -1.57 3.27
C ASN A 417 -24.65 -1.24 4.47
N GLY A 418 -24.60 0.00 4.96
CA GLY A 418 -25.39 0.48 6.09
C GLY A 418 -24.83 0.14 7.48
N ASP A 419 -23.72 -0.60 7.54
CA ASP A 419 -22.96 -0.84 8.77
C ASP A 419 -21.82 0.18 8.91
N CYS A 420 -21.50 0.54 10.15
CA CYS A 420 -20.35 1.36 10.50
C CYS A 420 -19.27 0.47 11.12
N TYR A 421 -18.05 0.54 10.61
CA TYR A 421 -16.90 -0.25 11.08
C TYR A 421 -15.81 0.67 11.60
N ALA A 422 -15.12 0.25 12.65
CA ALA A 422 -13.89 0.83 13.12
C ALA A 422 -12.75 -0.17 12.90
N ALA A 423 -11.62 0.31 12.38
CA ALA A 423 -10.36 -0.43 12.34
C ALA A 423 -9.28 0.37 13.07
N TRP A 424 -8.42 -0.31 13.84
CA TRP A 424 -7.41 0.35 14.67
C TRP A 424 -6.22 -0.58 14.94
N SER A 425 -5.14 -0.02 15.47
CA SER A 425 -3.96 -0.76 15.88
C SER A 425 -3.97 -1.02 17.39
N GLU A 426 -3.62 -2.24 17.82
CA GLU A 426 -3.27 -2.52 19.22
C GLU A 426 -1.88 -3.14 19.33
N ARG A 427 -1.09 -2.68 20.31
CA ARG A 427 0.21 -3.28 20.66
C ARG A 427 0.24 -3.71 22.11
N GLN A 428 0.47 -5.00 22.32
CA GLN A 428 0.73 -5.56 23.65
C GLN A 428 2.22 -5.52 23.96
N PHE A 429 2.59 -5.03 25.14
CA PHE A 429 3.95 -5.01 25.67
C PHE A 429 4.18 -6.03 26.80
N VAL A 430 3.14 -6.32 27.60
CA VAL A 430 3.22 -7.17 28.79
C VAL A 430 2.28 -8.37 28.63
N PRO A 431 2.70 -9.60 28.96
CA PRO A 431 4.00 -10.00 29.51
C PRO A 431 5.15 -10.03 28.49
N VAL A 432 4.84 -9.90 27.20
CA VAL A 432 5.80 -9.88 26.10
C VAL A 432 5.30 -8.92 25.02
N ASP A 433 6.23 -8.26 24.34
CA ASP A 433 5.95 -7.41 23.19
C ASP A 433 5.57 -8.25 21.98
N LEU A 434 4.29 -8.23 21.61
CA LEU A 434 3.75 -8.97 20.46
C LEU A 434 3.80 -8.17 19.16
N GLY A 435 4.09 -6.87 19.25
CA GLY A 435 3.97 -5.93 18.14
C GLY A 435 2.60 -5.30 18.05
N ALA A 436 2.48 -4.38 17.10
CA ALA A 436 1.22 -3.73 16.78
C ALA A 436 0.50 -4.51 15.68
N TRP A 437 -0.77 -4.84 15.90
CA TRP A 437 -1.62 -5.56 14.97
C TRP A 437 -2.88 -4.76 14.69
N VAL A 438 -3.46 -4.91 13.50
CA VAL A 438 -4.69 -4.21 13.12
C VAL A 438 -5.92 -5.08 13.40
N TYR A 439 -6.92 -4.48 14.05
CA TYR A 439 -8.20 -5.07 14.38
C TYR A 439 -9.34 -4.35 13.66
N ILE A 440 -10.49 -5.00 13.54
CA ILE A 440 -11.76 -4.44 13.06
C ILE A 440 -12.91 -4.83 13.99
N ALA A 441 -13.91 -3.95 14.11
CA ALA A 441 -15.19 -4.25 14.74
C ALA A 441 -16.28 -3.39 14.10
N LYS A 442 -17.55 -3.77 14.28
CA LYS A 442 -18.66 -2.82 14.10
C LYS A 442 -18.58 -1.72 15.16
N LEU A 443 -18.96 -0.51 14.79
CA LEU A 443 -19.06 0.67 15.66
C LEU A 443 -20.52 1.08 15.80
N ASP A 444 -20.95 1.53 16.98
CA ASP A 444 -22.29 2.11 17.14
C ASP A 444 -22.29 3.54 16.55
N PRO A 445 -23.05 3.82 15.47
CA PRO A 445 -23.06 5.15 14.87
C PRO A 445 -23.69 6.23 15.76
N LYS A 446 -24.52 5.84 16.75
CA LYS A 446 -25.19 6.77 17.68
C LYS A 446 -24.34 7.06 18.91
N GLU A 447 -23.48 6.11 19.28
CA GLU A 447 -22.46 6.27 20.30
C GLU A 447 -21.07 5.94 19.71
N PRO A 448 -20.47 6.77 18.83
CA PRO A 448 -19.21 6.44 18.13
C PRO A 448 -17.97 6.25 19.04
N TRP A 449 -18.13 6.35 20.36
CA TRP A 449 -17.16 5.92 21.36
C TRP A 449 -17.38 4.46 21.83
N ARG A 450 -18.33 3.71 21.28
CA ARG A 450 -18.67 2.34 21.69
C ARG A 450 -18.68 1.40 20.48
N LEU A 451 -17.92 0.31 20.56
CA LEU A 451 -18.02 -0.78 19.59
C LEU A 451 -19.39 -1.45 19.62
N ALA A 452 -19.87 -1.96 18.49
CA ALA A 452 -21.11 -2.73 18.37
C ALA A 452 -20.85 -4.25 18.21
N SER A 453 -19.61 -4.67 18.00
CA SER A 453 -19.20 -6.09 18.00
C SER A 453 -17.93 -6.32 18.83
N ASP A 454 -17.52 -7.58 18.94
CA ASP A 454 -16.19 -7.90 19.47
C ASP A 454 -15.13 -7.56 18.42
N PRO A 455 -13.92 -7.14 18.84
CA PRO A 455 -12.76 -6.98 17.95
C PRO A 455 -12.37 -8.27 17.24
N VAL A 456 -12.02 -8.15 15.96
CA VAL A 456 -11.50 -9.21 15.11
C VAL A 456 -10.11 -8.79 14.61
N LEU A 457 -9.12 -9.66 14.79
CA LEU A 457 -7.77 -9.46 14.25
C LEU A 457 -7.80 -9.58 12.72
N LEU A 458 -7.34 -8.54 12.00
CA LEU A 458 -7.24 -8.55 10.54
C LEU A 458 -5.83 -8.86 10.04
N THR A 459 -4.81 -8.15 10.53
CA THR A 459 -3.44 -8.34 10.05
C THR A 459 -2.41 -8.21 11.15
N LYS A 460 -1.28 -8.88 10.92
CA LYS A 460 -0.06 -8.90 11.73
C LYS A 460 1.14 -8.65 10.82
N PRO A 461 2.26 -8.14 11.33
CA PRO A 461 3.49 -7.90 10.55
C PRO A 461 4.23 -9.22 10.24
N ASP A 462 3.63 -10.05 9.39
CA ASP A 462 4.07 -11.40 9.07
C ASP A 462 5.04 -11.47 7.89
N PHE A 463 5.30 -10.36 7.18
CA PHE A 463 6.29 -10.32 6.10
C PHE A 463 7.55 -9.58 6.52
N GLY A 464 8.69 -9.89 5.87
CA GLY A 464 9.97 -9.23 6.15
C GLY A 464 9.95 -7.71 5.95
N TRP A 465 9.07 -7.18 5.10
CA TRP A 465 8.84 -5.74 4.95
C TRP A 465 8.04 -5.13 6.09
N ALA A 466 7.12 -5.88 6.71
CA ALA A 466 6.30 -5.39 7.81
C ALA A 466 7.00 -5.55 9.18
N ASN A 467 7.83 -6.60 9.28
CA ASN A 467 8.69 -6.87 10.42
C ASN A 467 10.08 -6.36 10.10
N ASN A 468 10.26 -5.04 10.00
CA ASN A 468 11.55 -4.41 9.73
C ASN A 468 11.82 -3.30 10.75
N HIS A 469 12.94 -3.43 11.47
CA HIS A 469 13.31 -2.67 12.67
C HIS A 469 12.32 -2.76 13.85
N THR A 470 11.02 -2.73 13.60
CA THR A 470 9.92 -3.02 14.53
C THR A 470 8.87 -3.89 13.81
N PHE A 471 8.11 -4.69 14.56
CA PHE A 471 7.03 -5.55 14.07
C PHE A 471 5.69 -4.85 14.33
N VAL A 472 5.27 -4.04 13.36
CA VAL A 472 4.10 -3.16 13.45
C VAL A 472 3.30 -3.29 12.16
N ASP A 473 1.98 -3.46 12.30
CA ASP A 473 0.96 -3.02 11.36
C ASP A 473 0.09 -1.98 12.11
N GLU A 474 -0.01 -0.75 11.61
CA GLU A 474 -0.73 0.37 12.22
C GLU A 474 -1.31 1.33 11.17
N GLY A 475 -1.87 2.49 11.56
CA GLY A 475 -2.40 3.48 10.62
C GLY A 475 -3.35 2.94 9.56
N PRO A 476 -4.38 2.12 9.89
CA PRO A 476 -5.33 1.64 8.90
C PRO A 476 -6.17 2.79 8.34
N PHE A 477 -6.44 2.81 7.04
CA PHE A 477 -7.39 3.75 6.42
C PHE A 477 -8.08 3.12 5.22
N ALA A 478 -9.40 3.26 5.14
CA ALA A 478 -10.20 2.60 4.11
C ALA A 478 -10.42 3.50 2.88
N LEU A 479 -10.19 2.93 1.70
CA LEU A 479 -10.61 3.47 0.41
C LEU A 479 -11.63 2.53 -0.22
N ILE A 480 -12.88 2.97 -0.32
CA ILE A 480 -13.97 2.15 -0.85
C ILE A 480 -14.25 2.58 -2.29
N ARG A 481 -14.15 1.63 -3.23
CA ARG A 481 -14.34 1.90 -4.66
C ARG A 481 -14.74 0.65 -5.42
N ASP A 482 -15.64 0.80 -6.40
CA ASP A 482 -16.01 -0.24 -7.38
C ASP A 482 -16.36 -1.60 -6.74
N GLY A 483 -17.11 -1.56 -5.62
CA GLY A 483 -17.53 -2.74 -4.87
C GLY A 483 -16.43 -3.42 -4.06
N ARG A 484 -15.27 -2.78 -3.89
CA ARG A 484 -14.15 -3.27 -3.08
C ARG A 484 -13.80 -2.29 -1.97
N ILE A 485 -13.20 -2.84 -0.92
CA ILE A 485 -12.57 -2.09 0.16
C ILE A 485 -11.07 -2.30 0.04
N PHE A 486 -10.33 -1.22 -0.13
CA PHE A 486 -8.88 -1.16 -0.04
C PHE A 486 -8.52 -0.57 1.32
N LEU A 487 -8.22 -1.42 2.30
CA LEU A 487 -7.79 -0.98 3.62
C LEU A 487 -6.26 -0.95 3.62
N THR A 488 -5.69 0.23 3.40
CA THR A 488 -4.25 0.44 3.57
C THR A 488 -3.91 0.46 5.05
N PHE A 489 -2.69 0.06 5.38
CA PHE A 489 -2.12 0.16 6.72
C PHE A 489 -0.62 0.38 6.55
N SER A 490 0.02 0.92 7.57
CA SER A 490 1.47 1.11 7.59
C SER A 490 2.17 0.04 8.40
N SER A 491 3.42 -0.26 8.04
CA SER A 491 4.20 -1.27 8.74
C SER A 491 5.66 -0.87 8.90
N ALA A 492 6.40 -1.67 9.67
CA ALA A 492 7.80 -1.46 10.06
C ALA A 492 7.98 -0.32 11.10
N ALA A 493 9.23 0.04 11.40
CA ALA A 493 9.52 1.17 12.28
C ALA A 493 9.24 2.51 11.57
N VAL A 494 8.91 3.54 12.35
CA VAL A 494 8.71 4.92 11.86
C VAL A 494 10.05 5.59 11.53
N ASP A 495 10.79 4.99 10.61
CA ASP A 495 12.05 5.44 10.00
C ASP A 495 12.00 5.20 8.48
N ALA A 496 13.13 5.17 7.77
CA ALA A 496 13.14 4.93 6.33
C ALA A 496 12.63 3.53 5.91
N THR A 497 12.39 2.62 6.84
CA THR A 497 11.78 1.31 6.57
C THR A 497 10.26 1.34 6.55
N TYR A 498 9.64 2.41 7.07
CA TYR A 498 8.19 2.57 7.11
C TYR A 498 7.59 2.48 5.70
N CYS A 499 6.49 1.75 5.57
CA CYS A 499 5.88 1.48 4.27
C CYS A 499 4.38 1.22 4.38
N VAL A 500 3.67 1.31 3.25
CA VAL A 500 2.22 1.10 3.17
C VAL A 500 1.90 -0.29 2.62
N GLY A 501 1.26 -1.14 3.41
CA GLY A 501 0.64 -2.40 3.01
C GLY A 501 -0.83 -2.23 2.57
N LEU A 502 -1.44 -3.33 2.12
CA LEU A 502 -2.83 -3.34 1.67
C LEU A 502 -3.56 -4.64 2.08
N LEU A 503 -4.75 -4.47 2.67
CA LEU A 503 -5.79 -5.49 2.72
C LEU A 503 -6.88 -5.15 1.69
N THR A 504 -7.39 -6.17 0.98
CA THR A 504 -8.51 -6.01 0.04
C THR A 504 -9.65 -6.95 0.38
N ALA A 505 -10.89 -6.45 0.38
CA ALA A 505 -12.10 -7.26 0.53
C ALA A 505 -13.17 -6.84 -0.48
N ASP A 506 -14.08 -7.77 -0.81
CA ASP A 506 -15.34 -7.42 -1.46
C ASP A 506 -16.22 -6.65 -0.46
N ALA A 507 -16.82 -5.54 -0.89
CA ALA A 507 -17.64 -4.69 -0.03
C ALA A 507 -18.89 -5.40 0.51
N ASN A 508 -19.34 -6.48 -0.14
CA ASN A 508 -20.49 -7.29 0.27
C ASN A 508 -20.12 -8.55 1.06
N ALA A 509 -18.82 -8.79 1.30
CA ALA A 509 -18.38 -9.90 2.14
C ALA A 509 -18.67 -9.63 3.63
N ASP A 510 -18.56 -10.68 4.45
CA ASP A 510 -18.53 -10.49 5.90
C ASP A 510 -17.17 -9.92 6.31
N LEU A 511 -17.13 -8.63 6.57
CA LEU A 511 -15.89 -7.92 6.91
C LEU A 511 -15.34 -8.28 8.29
N LEU A 512 -16.14 -8.94 9.13
CA LEU A 512 -15.68 -9.50 10.41
C LEU A 512 -15.13 -10.93 10.27
N ASP A 513 -15.16 -11.52 9.08
CA ASP A 513 -14.43 -12.75 8.77
C ASP A 513 -13.04 -12.40 8.19
N PRO A 514 -11.93 -12.71 8.88
CA PRO A 514 -10.59 -12.51 8.33
C PRO A 514 -10.37 -13.19 6.98
N GLY A 515 -11.10 -14.27 6.69
CA GLY A 515 -11.05 -14.97 5.40
C GLY A 515 -11.58 -14.15 4.22
N SER A 516 -12.35 -13.09 4.47
CA SER A 516 -12.82 -12.14 3.45
C SER A 516 -11.73 -11.18 2.97
N TRP A 517 -10.61 -11.09 3.69
CA TRP A 517 -9.54 -10.13 3.43
C TRP A 517 -8.33 -10.79 2.79
N THR A 518 -7.86 -10.22 1.70
CA THR A 518 -6.59 -10.59 1.06
C THR A 518 -5.51 -9.58 1.42
N LYS A 519 -4.47 -10.04 2.13
CA LYS A 519 -3.25 -9.25 2.37
C LYS A 519 -2.30 -9.32 1.17
N GLY A 520 -1.90 -8.15 0.67
CA GLY A 520 -0.89 -8.05 -0.37
C GLY A 520 0.46 -8.59 0.10
N ASN A 521 1.18 -9.28 -0.79
CA ASN A 521 2.49 -9.87 -0.44
C ASN A 521 3.62 -8.84 -0.30
N TYR A 522 3.42 -7.61 -0.81
CA TYR A 522 4.42 -6.53 -0.87
C TYR A 522 3.77 -5.16 -0.63
N PRO A 523 4.54 -4.15 -0.17
CA PRO A 523 4.02 -2.81 0.05
C PRO A 523 3.62 -2.10 -1.25
N LEU A 524 2.62 -1.21 -1.17
CA LEU A 524 2.22 -0.28 -2.23
C LEU A 524 3.12 0.96 -2.31
N LEU A 525 3.68 1.39 -1.17
CA LEU A 525 4.48 2.61 -1.08
C LEU A 525 5.66 2.39 -0.15
N THR A 526 6.86 2.73 -0.59
CA THR A 526 8.12 2.56 0.15
C THR A 526 9.07 3.73 -0.12
N SER A 527 10.20 3.79 0.60
CA SER A 527 11.30 4.72 0.31
C SER A 527 11.90 4.61 -1.10
N ARG A 528 11.58 3.55 -1.85
CA ARG A 528 12.03 3.38 -3.24
C ARG A 528 11.03 3.88 -4.28
N SER A 529 9.80 4.19 -3.86
CA SER A 529 8.72 4.59 -4.76
C SER A 529 8.94 6.00 -5.32
N VAL A 530 9.35 6.95 -4.48
CA VAL A 530 9.61 8.34 -4.88
C VAL A 530 10.95 8.83 -4.31
N PRO A 531 11.91 9.23 -5.15
CA PRO A 531 13.21 9.71 -4.69
C PRO A 531 13.11 10.89 -3.72
N GLY A 532 13.82 10.82 -2.60
CA GLY A 532 13.85 11.89 -1.60
C GLY A 532 12.81 11.74 -0.49
N GLU A 533 11.80 10.89 -0.66
CA GLU A 533 10.78 10.60 0.33
C GLU A 533 11.05 9.23 0.97
N TYR A 534 11.36 9.23 2.27
CA TYR A 534 11.73 8.01 3.00
C TYR A 534 10.73 7.70 4.09
N GLY A 535 10.41 6.42 4.27
CA GLY A 535 9.46 5.96 5.27
C GLY A 535 8.03 6.48 5.04
N PRO A 536 7.45 6.40 3.82
CA PRO A 536 6.12 6.91 3.60
C PRO A 536 5.06 6.02 4.27
N GLY A 537 4.09 6.63 4.94
CA GLY A 537 3.00 5.89 5.58
C GLY A 537 1.98 6.78 6.27
N HIS A 538 1.20 6.12 7.14
CA HIS A 538 0.03 6.58 7.86
C HIS A 538 -0.86 7.46 6.97
N ASN A 539 -1.37 6.86 5.91
CA ASN A 539 -2.09 7.58 4.89
C ASN A 539 -3.58 7.73 5.21
N SER A 540 -4.17 8.79 4.70
CA SER A 540 -5.61 8.99 4.58
C SER A 540 -5.98 9.33 3.15
N TYR A 541 -7.28 9.29 2.84
CA TYR A 541 -7.80 9.58 1.50
C TYR A 541 -8.91 10.61 1.53
N ILE A 542 -8.89 11.52 0.55
CA ILE A 542 -9.98 12.46 0.28
C ILE A 542 -10.23 12.52 -1.22
N THR A 543 -11.50 12.61 -1.62
CA THR A 543 -11.87 12.92 -3.01
C THR A 543 -12.30 14.37 -3.10
N ASP A 544 -11.72 15.12 -4.02
CA ASP A 544 -12.03 16.54 -4.22
C ASP A 544 -13.30 16.76 -5.05
N ASP A 545 -13.64 18.03 -5.25
CA ASP A 545 -14.81 18.46 -6.04
C ASP A 545 -14.74 18.11 -7.52
N ASP A 546 -13.55 17.82 -8.03
CA ASP A 546 -13.32 17.37 -9.41
C ASP A 546 -13.39 15.84 -9.56
N GLY A 547 -13.61 15.12 -8.46
CA GLY A 547 -13.66 13.66 -8.41
C GLY A 547 -12.28 13.00 -8.37
N VAL A 548 -11.22 13.76 -8.08
CA VAL A 548 -9.86 13.24 -7.95
C VAL A 548 -9.63 12.76 -6.51
N THR A 549 -9.22 11.51 -6.37
CA THR A 549 -8.82 10.95 -5.07
C THR A 549 -7.37 11.29 -4.78
N TRP A 550 -7.10 11.78 -3.57
CA TRP A 550 -5.79 12.19 -3.07
C TRP A 550 -5.37 11.30 -1.91
N ASN A 551 -4.13 10.81 -1.97
CA ASN A 551 -3.40 10.17 -0.89
C ASN A 551 -2.72 11.26 -0.07
N VAL A 552 -3.12 11.41 1.18
CA VAL A 552 -2.49 12.32 2.14
C VAL A 552 -1.69 11.44 3.09
N TYR A 553 -0.38 11.63 3.17
CA TYR A 553 0.53 10.71 3.86
C TYR A 553 1.65 11.49 4.53
N HIS A 554 2.41 10.88 5.42
CA HIS A 554 3.68 11.46 5.85
C HIS A 554 4.86 10.67 5.28
N ALA A 555 5.99 11.34 5.12
CA ALA A 555 7.30 10.73 4.86
C ALA A 555 8.40 11.63 5.44
N ARG A 556 9.66 11.22 5.30
CA ARG A 556 10.85 12.00 5.70
C ARG A 556 11.56 12.56 4.46
N PRO A 557 11.95 13.84 4.44
CA PRO A 557 12.84 14.38 3.42
C PRO A 557 14.26 13.88 3.68
N GLY A 558 14.69 12.86 2.93
CA GLY A 558 15.89 12.09 3.27
C GLY A 558 15.68 11.11 4.44
N VAL A 559 16.66 10.26 4.70
CA VAL A 559 16.60 9.22 5.74
C VAL A 559 16.46 9.80 7.16
N GLU A 560 17.10 10.94 7.41
CA GLU A 560 17.21 11.57 8.75
C GLU A 560 16.23 12.74 8.97
N GLY A 561 15.47 13.13 7.95
CA GLY A 561 14.56 14.27 8.04
C GLY A 561 13.42 14.02 9.03
N PRO A 562 12.81 15.07 9.61
CA PRO A 562 11.59 14.91 10.40
C PRO A 562 10.44 14.46 9.48
N ARG A 563 9.42 13.81 10.05
CA ARG A 563 8.22 13.51 9.27
C ARG A 563 7.56 14.81 8.82
N GLY A 564 7.08 14.81 7.58
CA GLY A 564 6.29 15.89 7.01
C GLY A 564 5.18 15.32 6.14
N SER A 565 4.06 16.04 6.08
CA SER A 565 2.91 15.62 5.28
C SER A 565 3.17 15.87 3.79
N GLY A 566 2.72 14.95 2.95
CA GLY A 566 2.66 15.03 1.50
C GLY A 566 1.23 14.78 1.01
N ILE A 567 0.97 15.22 -0.22
CA ILE A 567 -0.27 14.95 -0.94
C ILE A 567 0.11 14.45 -2.33
N ARG A 568 -0.46 13.33 -2.75
CA ARG A 568 -0.28 12.81 -4.10
C ARG A 568 -1.58 12.24 -4.62
N ARG A 569 -1.86 12.44 -5.90
CA ARG A 569 -3.03 11.84 -6.54
C ARG A 569 -2.97 10.31 -6.46
N VAL A 570 -4.09 9.69 -6.09
CA VAL A 570 -4.29 8.25 -6.28
C VAL A 570 -4.69 8.01 -7.72
N HIS A 571 -3.91 7.20 -8.41
CA HIS A 571 -4.33 6.64 -9.70
C HIS A 571 -4.89 5.24 -9.49
N PHE A 572 -5.88 4.85 -10.28
CA PHE A 572 -6.41 3.49 -10.24
C PHE A 572 -5.95 2.78 -11.50
N GLY A 573 -5.11 1.76 -11.32
CA GLY A 573 -4.53 1.00 -12.42
C GLY A 573 -5.56 0.17 -13.19
N MET A 574 -5.12 -0.50 -14.25
CA MET A 574 -6.01 -1.26 -15.15
C MET A 574 -6.88 -2.32 -14.47
N ASP A 575 -6.51 -2.81 -13.28
CA ASP A 575 -7.25 -3.81 -12.50
C ASP A 575 -8.05 -3.20 -11.32
N GLY A 576 -8.10 -1.86 -11.26
CA GLY A 576 -8.81 -1.07 -10.25
C GLY A 576 -8.06 -0.88 -8.94
N TYR A 577 -6.83 -1.38 -8.79
CA TYR A 577 -6.04 -1.17 -7.57
C TYR A 577 -5.43 0.23 -7.51
N PRO A 578 -5.29 0.80 -6.29
CA PRO A 578 -4.66 2.10 -6.11
C PRO A 578 -3.15 2.04 -6.39
N VAL A 579 -2.67 3.08 -7.08
CA VAL A 579 -1.27 3.42 -7.32
C VAL A 579 -0.98 4.71 -6.56
N LEU A 580 -0.14 4.61 -5.54
CA LEU A 580 0.10 5.67 -4.55
C LEU A 580 1.37 6.50 -4.81
N ASP A 581 2.11 6.16 -5.86
CA ASP A 581 3.43 6.69 -6.21
C ASP A 581 3.47 7.33 -7.61
N LEU A 582 2.31 7.66 -8.17
CA LEU A 582 2.22 8.42 -9.41
C LEU A 582 2.67 9.88 -9.18
N THR A 583 3.94 10.17 -9.47
CA THR A 583 4.49 11.53 -9.37
C THR A 583 3.82 12.48 -10.35
N GLU A 584 3.86 13.78 -10.08
CA GLU A 584 3.22 14.79 -10.93
C GLU A 584 3.73 14.74 -12.39
N GLU A 585 5.03 14.55 -12.62
CA GLU A 585 5.57 14.46 -13.98
C GLU A 585 5.10 13.21 -14.73
N ARG A 586 4.81 12.13 -14.00
CA ARG A 586 4.21 10.92 -14.57
C ARG A 586 2.71 11.08 -14.78
N ASP A 587 2.02 11.83 -13.92
CA ASP A 587 0.57 12.05 -14.00
C ASP A 587 0.17 12.97 -15.17
N LEU A 588 0.99 14.00 -15.44
CA LEU A 588 0.85 14.85 -16.62
C LEU A 588 2.24 15.10 -17.19
N ASN A 589 2.50 14.53 -18.36
CA ASN A 589 3.76 14.75 -19.05
C ASN A 589 3.82 16.22 -19.49
N PRO A 590 4.82 17.02 -19.06
CA PRO A 590 4.90 18.43 -19.40
C PRO A 590 4.94 18.69 -20.92
N ALA A 591 5.42 17.74 -21.72
CA ALA A 591 5.44 17.85 -23.18
C ALA A 591 4.07 17.66 -23.84
N LEU A 592 3.09 17.11 -23.12
CA LEU A 592 1.73 16.84 -23.60
C LEU A 592 0.68 17.82 -23.05
N ALA A 593 1.07 18.71 -22.13
CA ALA A 593 0.15 19.57 -21.39
C ALA A 593 -0.53 20.66 -22.24
N GLU A 594 0.02 21.01 -23.40
CA GLU A 594 -0.55 22.04 -24.29
C GLU A 594 -1.50 21.40 -25.31
N VAL A 595 -2.74 21.86 -25.35
CA VAL A 595 -3.80 21.37 -26.25
C VAL A 595 -4.41 22.49 -27.07
N SER A 596 -5.11 22.14 -28.16
CA SER A 596 -5.88 23.11 -28.95
C SER A 596 -7.11 22.49 -29.58
N ILE A 597 -8.20 23.24 -29.65
CA ILE A 597 -9.47 22.83 -30.28
C ILE A 597 -10.06 23.94 -31.15
N GLU A 598 -11.02 23.59 -31.99
CA GLU A 598 -11.90 24.56 -32.67
C GLU A 598 -13.20 24.78 -31.90
N ILE A 599 -13.57 26.04 -31.66
CA ILE A 599 -14.83 26.42 -31.03
C ILE A 599 -15.75 27.01 -32.09
N ILE A 600 -16.95 26.44 -32.24
CA ILE A 600 -17.99 26.93 -33.13
C ILE A 600 -19.02 27.68 -32.30
N VAL A 601 -18.95 29.02 -32.33
CA VAL A 601 -19.97 29.88 -31.71
C VAL A 601 -21.14 29.96 -32.69
N GLN A 602 -22.31 29.48 -32.27
CA GLN A 602 -23.55 29.55 -33.05
C GLN A 602 -24.47 30.60 -32.44
N ARG A 603 -25.21 31.31 -33.29
CA ARG A 603 -26.30 32.19 -32.86
C ARG A 603 -27.61 31.57 -33.30
N ASP A 604 -28.57 31.51 -32.38
CA ASP A 604 -29.96 31.18 -32.69
C ASP A 604 -30.63 32.26 -33.54
#